data_AF-A0A813KQ31-F1
#
_entry.id   AF-A0A813KQ31-F1
#
_cell.length_a   1.000
_cell.length_b   1.000
_cell.length_c   1.000
_cell.angle_alpha   90.00
_cell.angle_beta   90.00
_cell.angle_gamma   90.00
#
_symmetry.space_group_name_H-M   'P 1'
#
loop_
_entity.id
_entity.type
_entity.pdbx_description
1 polymer ?
#
loop_
_entity_poly.entity_id
_entity_poly.type
_entity_poly.pdbx_seq_one_letter_code
_entity_poly.pdbx_strand_id
1 'polypeptide(L)'
;MTFSSMPVGEGKMLDIAAEICRHGMPSVDPGQENQRHHPAVIALCAGQPEEKEVSPTALRLVQEKRLLVLRSPVPFGALFPEVDAAILHGGLGVTSEALIAGLPVVTSGILLMDQRYWAARLFELGCGSEARSLLWLLLLWLLFLLFLLFLLLWLLWLLLLLFLSGCCSWGGRKASWKDLGSCIRVKVNYCSCCRCSGVTTRSILRAADVYVAVAVHFVASAVGVIILTVILTVRVFDHSAFLP
;
A
#
# COMPACT_ATOMS: atom_id res chain seq x y z
N MET A 1 15.14 18.57 6.73
CA MET A 1 13.88 17.93 6.26
C MET A 1 12.71 18.89 6.45
N THR A 2 11.86 19.08 5.45
CA THR A 2 10.64 19.92 5.56
C THR A 2 9.44 19.35 4.82
N PHE A 3 8.27 19.45 5.46
CA PHE A 3 6.95 19.13 4.92
C PHE A 3 6.05 20.37 5.03
N SER A 4 6.46 21.50 4.43
CA SER A 4 5.89 22.83 4.74
C SER A 4 4.39 23.03 4.42
N SER A 5 3.71 22.07 3.79
CA SER A 5 2.32 22.21 3.33
C SER A 5 1.39 21.03 3.69
N MET A 6 1.92 19.96 4.29
CA MET A 6 1.12 18.83 4.75
C MET A 6 1.28 18.65 6.26
N PRO A 7 0.18 18.57 7.05
CA PRO A 7 0.26 18.29 8.46
C PRO A 7 0.64 16.81 8.65
N VAL A 8 1.93 16.55 8.82
CA VAL A 8 2.46 15.21 9.12
C VAL A 8 2.47 14.97 10.63
N GLY A 9 2.64 16.03 11.41
CA GLY A 9 2.82 16.00 12.86
C GLY A 9 4.29 16.10 13.25
N GLU A 10 4.60 16.90 14.27
CA GLU A 10 5.97 17.11 14.71
C GLU A 10 6.64 15.80 15.15
N GLY A 11 5.95 14.97 15.94
CA GLY A 11 6.51 13.72 16.45
C GLY A 11 6.97 12.78 15.33
N LYS A 12 6.13 12.57 14.31
CA LYS A 12 6.50 11.77 13.13
C LYS A 12 7.70 12.33 12.37
N MET A 13 7.79 13.66 12.23
CA MET A 13 8.96 14.27 11.60
C MET A 13 10.24 14.01 12.39
N LEU A 14 10.16 14.09 13.72
CA LEU A 14 11.28 13.81 14.60
C LEU A 14 11.68 12.32 14.61
N ASP A 15 10.71 11.41 14.51
CA ASP A 15 10.98 9.97 14.40
C ASP A 15 11.76 9.64 13.12
N ILE A 16 11.33 10.20 11.98
CA ILE A 16 12.04 10.02 10.71
C ILE A 16 13.44 10.64 10.78
N ALA A 17 13.56 11.85 11.34
CA ALA A 17 14.86 12.48 11.51
C ALA A 17 15.80 11.67 12.41
N ALA A 18 15.26 11.08 13.49
CA ALA A 18 15.99 10.19 14.37
C ALA A 18 16.43 8.91 13.64
N GLU A 19 15.58 8.33 12.78
CA GLU A 19 15.94 7.19 11.94
C GLU A 19 17.13 7.51 11.04
N ILE A 20 17.07 8.64 10.34
CA ILE A 20 18.14 9.11 9.46
C ILE A 20 19.46 9.24 10.23
N CYS A 21 19.43 9.85 11.41
CA CYS A 21 20.61 9.95 12.28
C CYS A 21 21.17 8.57 12.67
N ARG A 22 20.34 7.55 12.88
CA ARG A 22 20.82 6.21 13.26
C ARG A 22 21.46 5.47 12.10
N HIS A 23 21.04 5.73 10.87
CA HIS A 23 21.66 5.13 9.71
C HIS A 23 23.08 5.68 9.49
N GLY A 24 24.07 4.80 9.66
CA GLY A 24 25.45 5.09 9.27
C GLY A 24 25.58 5.04 7.76
N MET A 25 25.98 6.15 7.15
CA MET A 25 26.31 6.25 5.74
C MET A 25 27.73 5.73 5.51
N PRO A 26 27.97 4.93 4.46
CA PRO A 26 29.33 4.51 4.12
C PRO A 26 30.20 5.73 3.79
N SER A 27 31.47 5.67 4.14
CA SER A 27 32.43 6.68 3.68
C SER A 27 32.54 6.67 2.16
N VAL A 28 32.60 7.85 1.57
CA VAL A 28 32.79 8.04 0.12
C VAL A 28 34.28 7.98 -0.25
N ASP A 29 35.18 8.03 0.75
CA ASP A 29 36.62 8.08 0.53
C ASP A 29 37.19 6.68 0.20
N PRO A 30 37.91 6.53 -0.94
CA PRO A 30 38.58 5.28 -1.30
C PRO A 30 39.56 4.85 -0.19
N GLY A 31 39.38 3.66 0.37
CA GLY A 31 40.20 3.13 1.46
C GLY A 31 39.61 3.27 2.87
N GLN A 32 38.43 3.89 3.01
CA GLN A 32 37.68 3.95 4.28
C GLN A 32 36.35 3.19 4.25
N GLU A 33 36.25 2.12 3.45
CA GLU A 33 35.02 1.34 3.23
C GLU A 33 34.37 0.81 4.52
N ASN A 34 35.15 0.63 5.60
CA ASN A 34 34.65 0.18 6.91
C ASN A 34 34.22 1.32 7.85
N GLN A 35 34.50 2.59 7.52
CA GLN A 35 34.06 3.73 8.32
C GLN A 35 32.65 4.16 7.92
N ARG A 36 31.79 4.32 8.93
CA ARG A 36 30.44 4.85 8.74
C ARG A 36 30.35 6.24 9.36
N HIS A 37 29.90 7.20 8.56
CA HIS A 37 29.57 8.53 9.03
C HIS A 37 28.10 8.58 9.43
N HIS A 38 27.84 9.22 10.54
CA HIS A 38 26.50 9.37 11.06
C HIS A 38 26.02 10.80 10.77
N PRO A 39 24.94 10.99 10.01
CA PRO A 39 24.49 12.32 9.66
C PRO A 39 23.99 13.07 10.90
N ALA A 40 24.11 14.39 10.83
CA ALA A 40 23.35 15.31 11.68
C ALA A 40 22.18 15.86 10.86
N VAL A 41 21.02 16.00 11.48
CA VAL A 41 19.78 16.37 10.77
C VAL A 41 19.21 17.67 11.33
N ILE A 42 18.80 18.56 10.43
CA ILE A 42 17.98 19.73 10.76
C ILE A 42 16.53 19.43 10.37
N ALA A 43 15.64 19.36 11.35
CA ALA A 43 14.21 19.16 11.18
C ALA A 43 13.47 20.51 11.23
N LEU A 44 12.82 20.89 10.13
CA LEU A 44 12.03 22.12 10.03
C LEU A 44 10.56 21.81 10.34
N CYS A 45 10.19 21.93 11.62
CA CYS A 45 8.86 21.60 12.14
C CYS A 45 7.91 22.80 12.21
N ALA A 46 8.31 23.97 11.71
CA ALA A 46 7.47 25.16 11.69
C ALA A 46 6.11 24.91 11.02
N GLY A 47 5.03 25.25 11.72
CA GLY A 47 3.65 25.07 11.24
C GLY A 47 3.07 23.65 11.36
N GLN A 48 3.83 22.70 11.93
CA GLN A 48 3.30 21.37 12.23
C GLN A 48 2.56 21.38 13.56
N PRO A 49 1.51 20.56 13.73
CA PRO A 49 0.83 20.43 15.00
C PRO A 49 1.79 19.80 16.02
N GLU A 50 1.88 20.42 17.20
CA GLU A 50 2.63 19.87 18.33
C GLU A 50 1.96 18.58 18.80
N GLU A 51 2.78 17.54 18.99
CA GLU A 51 2.36 16.26 19.56
C GLU A 51 2.83 16.17 21.01
N LYS A 52 2.02 15.56 21.88
CA LYS A 52 2.28 15.50 23.33
C LYS A 52 3.46 14.60 23.71
N GLU A 53 3.80 13.63 22.86
CA GLU A 53 4.88 12.69 23.10
C GLU A 53 5.89 12.78 21.97
N VAL A 54 7.13 13.12 22.34
CA VAL A 54 8.28 13.12 21.45
C VAL A 54 9.11 11.88 21.76
N SER A 55 9.58 11.18 20.72
CA SER A 55 10.38 9.97 20.89
C SER A 55 11.59 10.20 21.79
N PRO A 56 11.85 9.33 22.78
CA PRO A 56 13.04 9.39 23.63
C PRO A 56 14.35 9.40 22.82
N THR A 57 14.34 8.77 21.64
CA THR A 57 15.50 8.72 20.75
C THR A 57 15.77 10.08 20.12
N ALA A 58 14.73 10.78 19.67
CA ALA A 58 14.87 12.14 19.13
C ALA A 58 15.40 13.11 20.20
N LEU A 59 14.87 13.03 21.43
CA LEU A 59 15.34 13.85 22.56
C LEU A 59 16.83 13.63 22.85
N ARG A 60 17.28 12.36 22.86
CA ARG A 60 18.69 12.02 23.05
C ARG A 60 19.57 12.59 21.92
N LEU A 61 19.15 12.46 20.67
CA LEU A 61 19.92 12.99 19.52
C LEU A 61 20.02 14.53 19.54
N VAL A 62 19.00 15.23 20.06
CA VAL A 62 19.07 16.68 20.30
C VAL A 62 20.14 17.01 21.34
N GLN A 63 20.18 16.28 22.45
CA GLN A 63 21.21 16.45 23.49
C GLN A 63 22.62 16.18 22.96
N GLU A 64 22.76 15.18 22.09
CA GLU A 64 24.02 14.85 21.40
C GLU A 64 24.39 15.83 20.27
N LYS A 65 23.57 16.86 20.01
CA LYS A 65 23.73 17.83 18.91
C LYS A 65 23.75 17.20 17.51
N ARG A 66 23.09 16.05 17.36
CA ARG A 66 22.94 15.33 16.10
C ARG A 66 21.59 15.57 15.43
N LEU A 67 20.63 16.15 16.15
CA LEU A 67 19.35 16.57 15.64
C LEU A 67 19.07 18.01 16.10
N LEU A 68 18.87 18.92 15.16
CA LEU A 68 18.45 20.29 15.42
C LEU A 68 16.99 20.45 15.00
N VAL A 69 16.13 20.89 15.92
CA VAL A 69 14.70 21.08 15.66
C VAL A 69 14.39 22.57 15.58
N LEU A 70 13.91 23.02 14.41
CA LEU A 70 13.54 24.41 14.15
C LEU A 70 12.02 24.52 14.04
N ARG A 71 11.41 25.20 15.03
CA ARG A 71 9.95 25.42 15.10
C ARG A 71 9.52 26.78 14.55
N SER A 72 10.48 27.63 14.22
CA SER A 72 10.25 28.91 13.55
C SER A 72 10.63 28.82 12.08
N PRO A 73 9.95 29.55 11.19
CA PRO A 73 10.37 29.66 9.79
C PRO A 73 11.81 30.16 9.69
N VAL A 74 12.57 29.57 8.77
CA VAL A 74 13.97 29.96 8.49
C VAL A 74 14.10 30.24 6.99
N PRO A 75 14.77 31.33 6.59
CA PRO A 75 15.00 31.61 5.18
C PRO A 75 15.93 30.56 4.56
N PHE A 76 15.47 29.90 3.50
CA PHE A 76 16.23 28.84 2.82
C PHE A 76 17.56 29.33 2.26
N GLY A 77 17.63 30.56 1.75
CA GLY A 77 18.89 31.14 1.25
C GLY A 77 20.00 31.26 2.30
N ALA A 78 19.66 31.31 3.59
CA ALA A 78 20.65 31.28 4.68
C ALA A 78 20.94 29.85 5.18
N LEU A 79 20.01 28.91 4.95
CA LEU A 79 20.12 27.54 5.46
C LEU A 79 20.81 26.60 4.47
N PHE A 80 20.47 26.69 3.18
CA PHE A 80 20.96 25.76 2.15
C PHE A 80 22.48 25.75 1.96
N PRO A 81 23.21 26.89 2.10
CA PRO A 81 24.67 26.86 2.06
C PRO A 81 25.34 26.07 3.20
N GLU A 82 24.61 25.80 4.29
CA GLU A 82 25.13 25.19 5.53
C GLU A 82 24.79 23.69 5.65
N VAL A 83 24.25 23.07 4.59
CA VAL A 83 23.83 21.67 4.60
C VAL A 83 24.31 20.94 3.34
N ASP A 84 24.56 19.63 3.48
CA ASP A 84 25.06 18.81 2.37
C ASP A 84 23.96 18.26 1.45
N ALA A 85 22.73 18.14 1.98
CA ALA A 85 21.57 17.66 1.22
C ALA A 85 20.25 18.12 1.87
N ALA A 86 19.17 18.13 1.07
CA ALA A 86 17.83 18.43 1.55
C ALA A 86 16.84 17.28 1.31
N ILE A 87 15.96 17.06 2.28
CA ILE A 87 14.77 16.22 2.13
C ILE A 87 13.55 17.13 2.10
N LEU A 88 12.86 17.17 0.96
CA LEU A 88 11.78 18.11 0.66
C LEU A 88 10.53 17.36 0.22
N HIS A 89 9.37 18.00 0.32
CA HIS A 89 8.12 17.45 -0.23
C HIS A 89 8.00 17.62 -1.76
N GLY A 90 8.90 18.39 -2.37
CA GLY A 90 8.97 18.57 -3.82
C GLY A 90 8.17 19.74 -4.40
N GLY A 91 7.62 20.65 -3.59
CA GLY A 91 6.92 21.83 -4.12
C GLY A 91 7.84 22.78 -4.89
N LEU A 92 7.32 23.40 -5.97
CA LEU A 92 8.06 24.28 -6.89
C LEU A 92 9.06 25.23 -6.19
N GLY A 93 8.58 26.05 -5.25
CA GLY A 93 9.38 27.14 -4.68
C GLY A 93 10.59 26.67 -3.87
N VAL A 94 10.42 25.66 -3.01
CA VAL A 94 11.55 25.15 -2.21
C VAL A 94 12.52 24.33 -3.06
N THR A 95 12.01 23.62 -4.06
CA THR A 95 12.85 22.85 -4.98
C THR A 95 13.69 23.77 -5.87
N SER A 96 13.14 24.88 -6.37
CA SER A 96 13.91 25.84 -7.17
C SER A 96 15.04 26.48 -6.36
N GLU A 97 14.78 26.84 -5.11
CA GLU A 97 15.81 27.40 -4.21
C GLU A 97 16.93 26.38 -3.95
N ALA A 98 16.59 25.10 -3.75
CA ALA A 98 17.58 24.05 -3.53
C ALA A 98 18.45 23.82 -4.77
N LEU A 99 17.84 23.86 -5.97
CA LEU A 99 18.56 23.78 -7.24
C LEU A 99 19.51 24.96 -7.45
N ILE A 100 19.08 26.18 -7.14
CA ILE A 100 19.93 27.38 -7.22
C ILE A 100 21.11 27.27 -6.26
N ALA A 101 20.90 26.71 -5.08
CA ALA A 101 21.96 26.44 -4.10
C ALA A 101 22.88 25.27 -4.48
N GLY A 102 22.61 24.54 -5.57
CA GLY A 102 23.38 23.37 -5.97
C GLY A 102 23.24 22.18 -5.01
N LEU A 103 22.15 22.13 -4.24
CA LEU A 103 21.96 21.17 -3.17
C LEU A 103 21.31 19.88 -3.70
N PRO A 104 21.88 18.69 -3.43
CA PRO A 104 21.20 17.42 -3.70
C PRO A 104 19.88 17.31 -2.93
N VAL A 105 18.81 16.89 -3.61
CA VAL A 105 17.45 16.84 -3.05
C VAL A 105 16.86 15.43 -3.10
N VAL A 106 16.43 14.93 -1.94
CA VAL A 106 15.52 13.78 -1.85
C VAL A 106 14.09 14.30 -1.72
N THR A 107 13.25 14.00 -2.70
CA THR A 107 11.82 14.30 -2.64
C THR A 107 11.06 13.20 -1.92
N SER A 108 10.18 13.57 -0.98
CA SER A 108 9.43 12.63 -0.14
C SER A 108 7.96 13.04 0.01
N GLY A 109 7.09 12.08 0.38
CA GLY A 109 5.67 12.32 0.59
C GLY A 109 4.77 11.79 -0.54
N ILE A 110 3.52 12.26 -0.59
CA ILE A 110 2.51 11.78 -1.54
C ILE A 110 2.79 12.30 -2.96
N LEU A 111 3.66 13.30 -3.11
CA LEU A 111 4.02 13.92 -4.40
C LEU A 111 2.75 14.21 -5.22
N LEU A 112 1.99 15.23 -4.81
CA LEU A 112 0.78 15.65 -5.53
C LEU A 112 1.12 16.75 -6.53
N MET A 113 0.44 16.74 -7.68
CA MET A 113 0.54 17.77 -8.72
C MET A 113 1.98 18.04 -9.19
N ASP A 114 2.48 19.25 -8.99
CA ASP A 114 3.80 19.72 -9.41
C ASP A 114 4.94 18.98 -8.69
N GLN A 115 4.68 18.41 -7.50
CA GLN A 115 5.68 17.69 -6.73
C GLN A 115 6.25 16.47 -7.47
N ARG A 116 5.44 15.79 -8.28
CA ARG A 116 5.93 14.65 -9.10
C ARG A 116 6.82 15.11 -10.23
N TYR A 117 6.41 16.19 -10.89
CA TYR A 117 7.17 16.77 -11.99
C TYR A 117 8.55 17.19 -11.51
N TRP A 118 8.62 17.90 -10.38
CA TRP A 118 9.89 18.34 -9.80
C TRP A 118 10.75 17.19 -9.32
N ALA A 119 10.16 16.16 -8.71
CA ALA A 119 10.89 14.97 -8.31
C ALA A 119 11.51 14.22 -9.51
N ALA A 120 10.73 14.03 -10.59
CA ALA A 120 11.23 13.45 -11.83
C ALA A 120 12.35 14.31 -12.43
N ARG A 121 12.17 15.63 -12.43
CA ARG A 121 13.16 16.55 -12.99
C ARG A 121 14.48 16.56 -12.20
N LEU A 122 14.41 16.49 -10.87
CA LEU A 122 15.59 16.38 -10.02
C LEU A 122 16.38 15.10 -10.34
N PHE A 123 15.69 13.98 -10.52
CA PHE A 123 16.30 12.70 -10.90
C PHE A 123 16.94 12.76 -12.29
N GLU A 124 16.23 13.29 -13.30
CA GLU A 124 16.76 13.47 -14.66
C GLU A 124 18.01 14.35 -14.71
N LEU A 125 18.11 15.32 -13.80
CA LEU A 125 19.27 16.21 -13.66
C LEU A 125 20.41 15.59 -12.83
N GLY A 126 20.22 14.39 -12.28
CA GLY A 126 21.21 13.72 -11.41
C GLY A 126 21.39 14.39 -10.04
N CYS A 127 20.46 15.25 -9.65
CA CYS A 127 20.51 16.02 -8.40
C CYS A 127 19.49 15.57 -7.36
N GLY A 128 18.80 14.46 -7.61
CA GLY A 128 17.88 13.87 -6.64
C GLY A 128 17.58 12.39 -6.87
N SER A 129 16.91 11.80 -5.89
CA SER A 129 16.50 10.39 -5.92
C SER A 129 15.34 10.15 -6.87
N GLU A 130 15.26 8.95 -7.45
CA GLU A 130 14.10 8.53 -8.25
C GLU A 130 12.81 8.57 -7.39
N ALA A 131 11.80 9.31 -7.86
CA ALA A 131 10.49 9.27 -7.25
C ALA A 131 9.79 7.96 -7.58
N ARG A 132 9.54 7.11 -6.56
CA ARG A 132 8.72 5.92 -6.75
C ARG A 132 7.28 6.33 -7.10
N SER A 133 6.81 5.86 -8.25
CA SER A 133 5.52 6.31 -8.78
C SER A 133 4.36 5.77 -7.93
N LEU A 134 3.48 6.69 -7.52
CA LEU A 134 2.20 6.38 -6.86
C LEU A 134 1.25 5.57 -7.76
N LEU A 135 1.57 5.47 -9.06
CA LEU A 135 0.86 4.67 -10.04
C LEU A 135 0.79 3.20 -9.60
N TRP A 136 1.87 2.67 -9.00
CA TRP A 136 1.89 1.31 -8.48
C TRP A 136 0.92 1.11 -7.31
N LEU A 137 0.85 2.08 -6.39
CA LEU A 137 -0.10 2.03 -5.27
C LEU A 137 -1.54 2.15 -5.75
N LEU A 138 -1.81 3.01 -6.73
CA LEU A 138 -3.12 3.13 -7.36
C LEU A 138 -3.53 1.86 -8.12
N LEU A 139 -2.58 1.23 -8.82
CA LEU A 139 -2.79 -0.06 -9.48
C LEU A 139 -3.13 -1.16 -8.46
N LEU A 140 -2.37 -1.25 -7.37
CA LEU A 140 -2.65 -2.20 -6.29
C LEU A 140 -4.01 -1.95 -5.65
N TRP A 141 -4.39 -0.68 -5.45
CA TRP A 141 -5.68 -0.32 -4.88
C TRP A 141 -6.85 -0.62 -5.83
N LEU A 142 -6.68 -0.35 -7.13
CA LEU A 142 -7.65 -0.69 -8.17
C LEU A 142 -7.84 -2.22 -8.26
N LEU A 143 -6.75 -2.99 -8.24
CA LEU A 143 -6.80 -4.45 -8.22
C LEU A 143 -7.53 -4.97 -6.98
N PHE A 144 -7.30 -4.36 -5.82
CA PHE A 144 -8.01 -4.69 -4.59
C PHE A 144 -9.51 -4.39 -4.68
N LEU A 145 -9.92 -3.25 -5.23
CA LEU A 145 -11.33 -2.93 -5.46
C LEU A 145 -12.01 -3.90 -6.44
N LEU A 146 -11.33 -4.25 -7.53
CA LEU A 146 -11.82 -5.24 -8.49
C LEU A 146 -12.01 -6.61 -7.83
N PHE A 147 -11.09 -7.01 -6.95
CA PHE A 147 -11.21 -8.24 -6.16
C PHE A 147 -12.42 -8.20 -5.22
N LEU A 148 -12.64 -7.10 -4.49
CA LEU A 148 -13.81 -6.94 -3.61
C LEU A 148 -15.13 -6.99 -4.40
N LEU A 149 -15.18 -6.34 -5.57
CA LEU A 149 -16.34 -6.38 -6.45
C LEU A 149 -16.63 -7.82 -6.93
N PHE A 150 -15.59 -8.55 -7.34
CA PHE A 150 -15.71 -9.95 -7.74
C PHE A 150 -16.26 -10.82 -6.59
N LEU A 151 -15.73 -10.66 -5.37
CA LEU A 151 -16.20 -11.40 -4.20
C LEU A 151 -17.68 -11.10 -3.89
N LEU A 152 -18.10 -9.84 -4.00
CA LEU A 152 -19.49 -9.43 -3.81
C LEU A 152 -20.42 -10.09 -4.86
N LEU A 153 -20.04 -10.05 -6.14
CA LEU A 153 -20.82 -10.67 -7.22
C LEU A 153 -20.93 -12.18 -7.03
N TRP A 154 -19.85 -12.83 -6.60
CA TRP A 154 -19.82 -14.26 -6.30
C TRP A 154 -20.77 -14.61 -5.14
N LEU A 155 -20.76 -13.84 -4.06
CA LEU A 155 -21.68 -14.02 -2.93
C LEU A 155 -23.15 -13.82 -3.32
N LEU A 156 -23.45 -12.78 -4.11
CA LEU A 156 -24.80 -12.53 -4.62
C LEU A 156 -25.29 -13.69 -5.50
N TRP A 157 -24.42 -14.25 -6.33
CA TRP A 157 -24.74 -15.41 -7.15
C TRP A 157 -25.00 -16.66 -6.29
N LEU A 158 -24.21 -16.89 -5.24
CA LEU A 158 -24.44 -17.98 -4.29
C LEU A 158 -25.78 -17.84 -3.56
N LEU A 159 -26.12 -16.61 -3.13
CA LEU A 159 -27.43 -16.32 -2.52
C LEU A 159 -28.58 -16.56 -3.50
N LEU A 160 -28.42 -16.21 -4.77
CA LEU A 160 -29.40 -16.49 -5.81
C LEU A 160 -29.61 -18.00 -5.99
N LEU A 161 -28.53 -18.79 -6.00
CA LEU A 161 -28.63 -20.26 -6.04
C LEU A 161 -29.38 -20.83 -4.83
N LEU A 162 -29.06 -20.34 -3.63
CA LEU A 162 -29.74 -20.75 -2.40
C LEU A 162 -31.23 -20.39 -2.46
N PHE A 163 -31.58 -19.19 -2.91
CA PHE A 163 -32.96 -18.75 -3.08
C PHE A 163 -33.72 -19.63 -4.09
N LEU A 164 -33.14 -19.88 -5.26
CA LEU A 164 -33.73 -20.75 -6.29
C LEU A 164 -33.89 -22.20 -5.80
N SER A 165 -32.96 -22.70 -4.98
CA SER A 165 -33.06 -24.03 -4.37
C SER A 165 -34.16 -24.11 -3.29
N GLY A 166 -34.36 -23.03 -2.53
CA GLY A 166 -35.40 -22.91 -1.50
C GLY A 166 -36.81 -22.80 -2.07
N CYS A 167 -36.99 -22.11 -3.20
CA CYS A 167 -38.27 -22.00 -3.89
C CYS A 167 -38.82 -23.36 -4.38
N CYS A 168 -37.96 -24.37 -4.58
CA CYS A 168 -38.39 -25.73 -4.92
C CYS A 168 -38.96 -26.54 -3.75
N SER A 169 -38.87 -26.05 -2.50
CA SER A 169 -39.33 -26.79 -1.31
C SER A 169 -40.65 -26.29 -0.72
N TRP A 170 -41.32 -25.29 -1.30
CA TRP A 170 -42.58 -24.77 -0.74
C TRP A 170 -43.79 -25.59 -1.22
N GLY A 171 -43.78 -26.88 -0.84
CA GLY A 171 -44.85 -27.84 -1.03
C GLY A 171 -45.08 -28.66 0.24
N GLY A 172 -45.39 -27.98 1.36
CA GLY A 172 -46.26 -28.51 2.41
C GLY A 172 -45.82 -29.74 3.22
N ARG A 173 -44.52 -30.05 3.43
CA ARG A 173 -44.12 -31.06 4.44
C ARG A 173 -42.93 -30.59 5.28
N LYS A 174 -43.13 -30.58 6.61
CA LYS A 174 -42.10 -30.31 7.63
C LYS A 174 -41.05 -31.44 7.57
N ALA A 175 -39.86 -31.14 7.07
CA ALA A 175 -38.71 -32.05 7.16
C ALA A 175 -38.02 -31.88 8.53
N SER A 176 -37.80 -32.99 9.23
CA SER A 176 -37.15 -33.06 10.53
C SER A 176 -35.63 -33.24 10.36
N TRP A 177 -34.84 -32.60 11.22
CA TRP A 177 -33.37 -32.55 11.16
C TRP A 177 -32.65 -33.91 11.28
N LYS A 178 -33.36 -35.01 11.57
CA LYS A 178 -32.79 -36.36 11.68
C LYS A 178 -32.49 -37.04 10.32
N ASP A 179 -32.98 -36.49 9.20
CA ASP A 179 -32.84 -37.12 7.88
C ASP A 179 -31.69 -36.54 7.02
N LEU A 180 -30.91 -35.58 7.54
CA LEU A 180 -29.90 -34.86 6.75
C LEU A 180 -28.68 -35.72 6.33
N GLY A 181 -28.40 -36.81 7.06
CA GLY A 181 -27.28 -37.72 6.76
C GLY A 181 -27.53 -38.66 5.58
N SER A 182 -28.79 -38.82 5.15
CA SER A 182 -29.19 -39.75 4.07
C SER A 182 -29.56 -39.02 2.77
N CYS A 183 -29.55 -37.69 2.79
CA CYS A 183 -30.12 -36.83 1.75
C CYS A 183 -29.11 -36.25 0.76
N ILE A 184 -27.92 -36.87 0.59
CA ILE A 184 -27.16 -36.78 -0.67
C ILE A 184 -27.56 -37.97 -1.56
N ARG A 185 -28.86 -38.14 -1.75
CA ARG A 185 -29.43 -38.93 -2.83
C ARG A 185 -30.75 -38.25 -3.18
N VAL A 186 -30.66 -37.21 -4.00
CA VAL A 186 -31.79 -36.40 -4.44
C VAL A 186 -32.79 -37.32 -5.17
N LYS A 187 -33.79 -37.84 -4.45
CA LYS A 187 -34.96 -38.48 -5.06
C LYS A 187 -35.93 -37.37 -5.44
N VAL A 188 -35.85 -36.92 -6.69
CA VAL A 188 -36.85 -36.03 -7.29
C VAL A 188 -38.10 -36.87 -7.58
N ASN A 189 -39.13 -36.74 -6.75
CA ASN A 189 -40.46 -37.26 -7.08
C ASN A 189 -41.09 -36.33 -8.13
N TYR A 190 -41.44 -36.89 -9.29
CA TYR A 190 -42.20 -36.20 -10.33
C TYR A 190 -43.58 -35.82 -9.79
N CYS A 191 -43.88 -34.53 -9.73
CA CYS A 191 -45.24 -34.03 -9.62
C CYS A 191 -45.82 -34.00 -11.05
N SER A 192 -46.83 -34.80 -11.32
CA SER A 192 -47.44 -35.01 -12.65
C SER A 192 -48.34 -33.86 -13.14
N CYS A 193 -48.40 -32.72 -12.45
CA CYS A 193 -49.36 -31.65 -12.77
C CYS A 193 -48.81 -30.46 -13.59
N CYS A 194 -47.51 -30.35 -13.87
CA CYS A 194 -47.01 -29.22 -14.67
C CYS A 194 -46.36 -29.71 -15.97
N ARG A 195 -47.12 -29.56 -17.06
CA ARG A 195 -46.64 -29.64 -18.44
C ARG A 195 -45.81 -28.37 -18.74
N CYS A 196 -44.65 -28.24 -18.10
CA CYS A 196 -43.66 -27.20 -18.40
C CYS A 196 -42.52 -27.81 -19.22
N SER A 197 -42.28 -27.18 -20.37
CA SER A 197 -41.29 -27.50 -21.39
C SER A 197 -39.86 -27.61 -20.87
N GLY A 198 -39.26 -28.79 -21.04
CA GLY A 198 -38.01 -28.92 -21.79
C GLY A 198 -36.65 -28.67 -21.14
N VAL A 199 -36.53 -28.48 -19.81
CA VAL A 199 -35.20 -28.44 -19.15
C VAL A 199 -35.12 -29.50 -18.06
N THR A 200 -34.41 -30.59 -18.33
CA THR A 200 -34.23 -31.69 -17.37
C THR A 200 -33.38 -31.26 -16.17
N THR A 201 -33.82 -31.58 -14.96
CA THR A 201 -33.15 -31.30 -13.67
C THR A 201 -31.72 -31.86 -13.58
N ARG A 202 -31.41 -32.94 -14.33
CA ARG A 202 -30.05 -33.50 -14.46
C ARG A 202 -29.05 -32.54 -15.10
N SER A 203 -29.52 -31.67 -15.99
CA SER A 203 -28.67 -30.68 -16.68
C SER A 203 -28.25 -29.55 -15.74
N ILE A 204 -29.13 -29.16 -14.81
CA ILE A 204 -28.88 -28.11 -13.81
C ILE A 204 -27.91 -28.60 -12.73
N LEU A 205 -28.08 -29.84 -12.25
CA LEU A 205 -27.17 -30.44 -11.26
C LEU A 205 -25.76 -30.67 -11.82
N ARG A 206 -25.64 -31.17 -13.07
CA ARG A 206 -24.33 -31.28 -13.74
C ARG A 206 -23.68 -29.92 -13.99
N ALA A 207 -24.47 -28.91 -14.34
CA ALA A 207 -23.96 -27.55 -14.47
C ALA A 207 -23.46 -27.01 -13.12
N ALA A 208 -24.18 -27.26 -12.02
CA ALA A 208 -23.77 -26.85 -10.68
C ALA A 208 -22.48 -27.56 -10.21
N ASP A 209 -22.34 -28.88 -10.43
CA ASP A 209 -21.13 -29.63 -10.05
C ASP A 209 -19.90 -29.17 -10.86
N VAL A 210 -20.06 -28.96 -12.17
CA VAL A 210 -19.00 -28.41 -13.03
C VAL A 210 -18.64 -26.98 -12.60
N TYR A 211 -19.63 -26.17 -12.23
CA TYR A 211 -19.39 -24.79 -11.80
C TYR A 211 -18.73 -24.71 -10.43
N VAL A 212 -19.07 -25.58 -9.48
CA VAL A 212 -18.40 -25.68 -8.17
C VAL A 212 -16.96 -26.13 -8.37
N ALA A 213 -16.70 -27.13 -9.22
CA ALA A 213 -15.34 -27.56 -9.53
C ALA A 213 -14.51 -26.45 -10.20
N VAL A 214 -15.10 -25.72 -11.16
CA VAL A 214 -14.46 -24.58 -11.83
C VAL A 214 -14.24 -23.41 -10.85
N ALA A 215 -15.20 -23.12 -9.96
CA ALA A 215 -15.08 -22.07 -8.97
C ALA A 215 -13.99 -22.40 -7.92
N VAL A 216 -13.93 -23.64 -7.45
CA VAL A 216 -12.87 -24.09 -6.52
C VAL A 216 -11.49 -24.02 -7.19
N HIS A 217 -11.38 -24.46 -8.45
CA HIS A 217 -10.12 -24.33 -9.20
C HIS A 217 -9.74 -22.87 -9.44
N PHE A 218 -10.70 -22.01 -9.79
CA PHE A 218 -10.45 -20.60 -10.04
C PHE A 218 -10.06 -19.85 -8.77
N VAL A 219 -10.70 -20.15 -7.63
CA VAL A 219 -10.31 -19.59 -6.33
C VAL A 219 -8.92 -20.07 -5.92
N ALA A 220 -8.61 -21.36 -6.08
CA ALA A 220 -7.27 -21.89 -5.79
C ALA A 220 -6.19 -21.24 -6.68
N SER A 221 -6.46 -21.05 -7.97
CA SER A 221 -5.56 -20.35 -8.89
C SER A 221 -5.43 -18.86 -8.59
N ALA A 222 -6.52 -18.17 -8.26
CA ALA A 222 -6.50 -16.75 -7.89
C ALA A 222 -5.72 -16.53 -6.58
N VAL A 223 -5.93 -17.37 -5.57
CA VAL A 223 -5.16 -17.34 -4.33
C VAL A 223 -3.68 -17.63 -4.60
N GLY A 224 -3.37 -18.60 -5.46
CA GLY A 224 -2.01 -18.89 -5.90
C GLY A 224 -1.32 -17.70 -6.59
N VAL A 225 -2.02 -17.00 -7.48
CA VAL A 225 -1.52 -15.82 -8.17
C VAL A 225 -1.34 -14.64 -7.21
N ILE A 226 -2.25 -14.44 -6.26
CA ILE A 226 -2.12 -13.39 -5.23
C ILE A 226 -0.92 -13.68 -4.33
N ILE A 227 -0.76 -14.91 -3.84
CA ILE A 227 0.38 -15.30 -3.01
C ILE A 227 1.70 -15.12 -3.77
N LEU A 228 1.77 -15.58 -5.03
CA LEU A 228 2.97 -15.43 -5.85
C LEU A 228 3.29 -13.95 -6.11
N THR A 229 2.27 -13.13 -6.37
CA THR A 229 2.42 -11.69 -6.59
C THR A 229 2.88 -10.99 -5.32
N VAL A 230 2.34 -11.32 -4.15
CA VAL A 230 2.80 -10.79 -2.86
C VAL A 230 4.25 -11.21 -2.57
N ILE A 231 4.61 -12.47 -2.81
CA ILE A 231 5.99 -12.97 -2.61
C ILE A 231 6.97 -12.27 -3.55
N LEU A 232 6.63 -12.12 -4.84
CA LEU A 232 7.46 -11.41 -5.81
C LEU A 232 7.56 -9.93 -5.47
N THR A 233 6.48 -9.31 -5.00
CA THR A 233 6.48 -7.92 -4.55
C THR A 233 7.42 -7.74 -3.35
N VAL A 234 7.32 -8.61 -2.32
CA VAL A 234 8.23 -8.59 -1.15
C VAL A 234 9.69 -8.80 -1.56
N ARG A 235 10.00 -9.70 -2.50
CA ARG A 235 11.38 -9.90 -3.00
C ARG A 235 11.92 -8.72 -3.81
N VAL A 236 11.07 -8.04 -4.60
CA VAL A 236 11.46 -6.81 -5.32
C VAL A 236 11.72 -5.67 -4.32
N PHE A 237 11.00 -5.62 -3.20
CA PHE A 237 11.26 -4.68 -2.11
C PHE A 237 12.60 -4.97 -1.40
N ASP A 238 13.01 -6.22 -1.27
CA ASP A 238 14.26 -6.60 -0.60
C ASP A 238 15.52 -6.32 -1.48
N HIS A 239 15.42 -6.50 -2.80
CA HIS A 239 16.56 -6.33 -3.71
C HIS A 239 16.78 -4.90 -4.24
N SER A 240 15.80 -3.99 -4.14
CA SER A 240 15.92 -2.61 -4.65
C SER A 240 16.30 -1.57 -3.58
N ALA A 241 16.66 -2.01 -2.37
CA ALA A 241 17.13 -1.15 -1.29
C ALA A 241 18.65 -0.90 -1.30
N PHE A 242 19.43 -1.69 -2.04
CA PHE A 242 20.89 -1.59 -2.05
C PHE A 242 21.48 -2.10 -3.37
N LEU A 243 21.40 -1.33 -4.45
CA LEU A 243 22.46 -1.36 -5.47
C LEU A 243 22.68 0.06 -6.01
N PRO A 244 23.94 0.49 -6.18
CA PRO A 244 24.34 1.85 -6.52
C PRO A 244 23.92 2.29 -7.92
#